data_AF-A0A3D6BU35-F1
#
_entry.id   AF-A0A3D6BU35-F1
#
_cell.length_a   1.000
_cell.length_b   1.000
_cell.length_c   1.000
_cell.angle_alpha   90.00
_cell.angle_beta   90.00
_cell.angle_gamma   90.00
#
_symmetry.space_group_name_H-M   'P 1'
#
loop_
_entity.id
_entity.type
_entity.pdbx_description
1 polymer ?
#
loop_
_entity_poly.entity_id
_entity_poly.type
_entity_poly.pdbx_seq_one_letter_code
_entity_poly.pdbx_strand_id
1 'polypeptide(L)'
;MYEQIKQHAKKVFPEECCGFVLKNESVFECENVAVDKKVYFKISGKDFLKAEPSGIQYIYHSHTNGNENFSQIDLKGLANLGYGLILYDAVNDEFKTFKNE
;
A
#
# COMPACT_ATOMS: atom_id res chain seq x y z
N MET A 1 0.32 7.03 -11.00
CA MET A 1 0.17 6.26 -9.75
C MET A 1 -0.17 7.10 -8.51
N TYR A 2 0.65 8.08 -8.07
CA TYR A 2 0.46 8.72 -6.75
C TYR A 2 -0.90 9.37 -6.53
N GLU A 3 -1.43 10.08 -7.52
CA GLU A 3 -2.76 10.69 -7.40
C GLU A 3 -3.87 9.65 -7.18
N GLN A 4 -3.77 8.47 -7.81
CA GLN A 4 -4.72 7.37 -7.60
C GLN A 4 -4.61 6.82 -6.17
N ILE A 5 -3.40 6.73 -5.61
CA ILE A 5 -3.20 6.35 -4.20
C ILE A 5 -3.81 7.39 -3.26
N LYS A 6 -3.60 8.69 -3.51
CA LYS A 6 -4.23 9.77 -2.72
C LYS A 6 -5.75 9.68 -2.77
N GLN A 7 -6.31 9.48 -3.95
CA GLN A 7 -7.76 9.34 -4.12
C GLN A 7 -8.29 8.13 -3.37
N HIS A 8 -7.60 6.98 -3.45
CA HIS A 8 -7.98 5.80 -2.70
C HIS A 8 -7.92 6.03 -1.18
N ALA A 9 -6.82 6.58 -0.66
CA ALA A 9 -6.68 6.91 0.75
C ALA A 9 -7.79 7.85 1.24
N LYS A 10 -8.14 8.89 0.46
CA LYS A 10 -9.24 9.80 0.78
C LYS A 10 -10.61 9.12 0.80
N LYS A 11 -10.85 8.12 -0.06
CA LYS A 11 -12.12 7.36 -0.09
C LYS A 11 -12.32 6.50 1.16
N VAL A 12 -11.24 5.93 1.70
CA VAL A 12 -11.32 4.97 2.83
C VAL A 12 -10.95 5.59 4.18
N PHE A 13 -10.46 6.83 4.20
CA PHE A 13 -10.16 7.54 5.43
C PHE A 13 -11.36 7.52 6.40
N PRO A 14 -11.16 7.23 7.70
CA PRO A 14 -9.90 7.20 8.46
C PRO A 14 -9.19 5.83 8.51
N GLU A 15 -9.56 4.87 7.66
CA GLU A 15 -8.88 3.58 7.56
C GLU A 15 -7.65 3.66 6.65
N GLU A 16 -6.71 2.73 6.82
CA GLU A 16 -5.56 2.56 5.95
C GLU A 16 -6.01 1.91 4.63
N CYS A 17 -5.67 2.54 3.51
CA CYS A 17 -5.79 1.93 2.19
C CYS A 17 -4.59 1.02 1.91
N CYS A 18 -4.78 0.04 1.02
CA CYS A 18 -3.69 -0.78 0.53
C CYS A 18 -3.93 -1.23 -0.91
N GLY A 19 -2.88 -1.70 -1.58
CA GLY A 19 -3.00 -2.28 -2.91
C GLY A 19 -1.68 -2.46 -3.63
N PHE A 20 -1.75 -2.59 -4.95
CA PHE A 20 -0.59 -2.85 -5.80
C PHE A 20 -0.41 -1.75 -6.85
N VAL A 21 0.84 -1.42 -7.17
CA VAL A 21 1.20 -0.67 -8.37
C VAL A 21 1.72 -1.67 -9.39
N LEU A 22 1.08 -1.70 -10.54
CA LEU A 22 1.37 -2.64 -11.62
C LEU A 22 2.46 -2.09 -12.56
N LYS A 23 2.99 -2.94 -13.46
CA LYS A 23 4.06 -2.57 -14.40
C LYS A 23 3.74 -1.40 -15.33
N ASN A 24 2.46 -1.14 -15.58
CA ASN A 24 1.97 -0.03 -16.37
C ASN A 24 1.68 1.24 -15.53
N GLU A 25 2.19 1.31 -14.30
CA GLU A 25 1.96 2.41 -13.33
C GLU A 25 0.49 2.63 -12.93
N SER A 26 -0.38 1.66 -13.25
CA SER A 26 -1.76 1.66 -12.77
C SER A 26 -1.84 1.15 -11.33
N VAL A 27 -2.78 1.71 -10.58
CA VAL A 27 -3.03 1.33 -9.19
C VAL A 27 -4.17 0.32 -9.17
N PHE A 28 -3.89 -0.84 -8.60
CA PHE A 28 -4.88 -1.84 -8.25
C PHE A 28 -5.31 -1.61 -6.80
N GLU A 29 -6.46 -0.97 -6.61
CA GLU A 29 -7.06 -0.71 -5.30
C GLU A 29 -7.48 -2.06 -4.65
N CYS A 30 -6.94 -2.38 -3.47
CA CYS A 30 -7.33 -3.55 -2.69
C CYS A 30 -8.12 -3.13 -1.45
N GLU A 31 -9.07 -3.98 -1.04
CA GLU A 31 -9.71 -3.82 0.27
C GLU A 31 -8.74 -4.24 1.38
N ASN A 32 -8.62 -3.41 2.40
CA ASN A 32 -7.93 -3.78 3.63
C ASN A 32 -8.76 -4.82 4.41
N VAL A 33 -8.25 -6.05 4.51
CA VAL A 33 -8.89 -7.16 5.24
C VAL A 33 -8.32 -7.37 6.64
N ALA A 34 -7.60 -6.38 7.19
CA ALA A 34 -7.14 -6.40 8.57
C ALA A 34 -8.33 -6.31 9.55
N VAL A 35 -8.12 -6.83 10.76
CA VAL A 35 -9.12 -6.73 11.86
C VAL A 35 -9.23 -5.29 12.34
N ASP A 36 -8.09 -4.60 12.51
CA ASP A 36 -8.03 -3.18 12.81
C ASP A 36 -7.44 -2.44 11.60
N LYS A 37 -8.34 -2.01 10.71
CA LYS A 37 -8.00 -1.36 9.45
C LYS A 37 -7.43 0.05 9.61
N LYS A 38 -7.46 0.63 10.82
CA LYS A 38 -6.93 1.98 11.10
C LYS A 38 -5.43 1.98 11.43
N VAL A 39 -4.90 0.83 11.82
CA VAL A 39 -3.53 0.67 12.33
C VAL A 39 -2.74 -0.35 11.52
N TYR A 40 -3.44 -1.27 10.86
CA TYR A 40 -2.83 -2.31 10.05
C TYR A 40 -3.50 -2.42 8.70
N PHE A 41 -2.71 -2.78 7.69
CA PHE A 41 -3.22 -3.24 6.43
C PHE A 41 -2.97 -4.73 6.20
N LYS A 42 -3.89 -5.36 5.50
CA LYS A 42 -3.73 -6.72 4.98
C LYS A 42 -4.39 -6.81 3.62
N ILE A 43 -3.64 -7.24 2.63
CA ILE A 43 -4.18 -7.51 1.30
C ILE A 43 -4.60 -8.98 1.23
N SER A 44 -5.76 -9.26 0.64
CA SER A 44 -6.23 -10.62 0.45
C SER A 44 -5.35 -11.37 -0.56
N GLY A 45 -5.10 -12.66 -0.33
CA GLY A 45 -4.36 -13.49 -1.29
C GLY A 45 -5.06 -13.60 -2.65
N LYS A 46 -6.39 -13.41 -2.68
CA LYS A 46 -7.16 -13.39 -3.93
C LYS A 46 -6.81 -12.16 -4.78
N ASP A 47 -6.61 -11.01 -4.17
CA ASP A 47 -6.28 -9.79 -4.91
C ASP A 47 -4.84 -9.81 -5.39
N PHE A 48 -3.92 -10.42 -4.63
CA PHE A 48 -2.58 -10.73 -5.11
C PHE A 48 -2.62 -11.58 -6.39
N LEU A 49 -3.38 -12.68 -6.40
CA LEU A 49 -3.50 -13.56 -7.57
C LEU A 49 -4.15 -12.89 -8.78
N LYS A 50 -4.98 -11.87 -8.59
CA LYS A 50 -5.53 -11.05 -9.68
C LYS A 50 -4.52 -10.06 -10.25
N ALA A 51 -3.68 -9.50 -9.38
CA ALA A 51 -2.70 -8.49 -9.74
C ALA A 51 -1.41 -9.10 -10.32
N GLU A 52 -1.03 -10.31 -9.89
CA GLU A 52 0.20 -11.00 -10.30
C GLU A 52 0.37 -11.12 -11.84
N PRO A 53 -0.66 -11.52 -12.62
CA PRO A 53 -0.54 -11.59 -14.08
C PRO A 53 -0.27 -10.25 -14.76
N SER A 54 -0.68 -9.14 -14.12
CA SER A 54 -0.43 -7.78 -14.61
C SER A 54 0.97 -7.26 -14.26
N GLY A 55 1.72 -8.01 -13.44
CA GLY A 55 3.07 -7.68 -12.98
C GLY A 55 3.07 -6.62 -11.89
N ILE A 56 3.15 -7.05 -10.63
CA ILE A 56 3.26 -6.16 -9.47
C ILE A 56 4.68 -5.58 -9.42
N GLN A 57 4.81 -4.25 -9.35
CA GLN A 57 6.08 -3.55 -9.13
C GLN A 57 6.24 -3.08 -7.68
N TYR A 58 5.17 -2.49 -7.12
CA TYR A 58 5.17 -2.00 -5.75
C TYR A 58 3.90 -2.42 -5.04
N ILE A 59 4.01 -2.52 -3.73
CA ILE A 59 2.88 -2.63 -2.81
C ILE A 59 2.75 -1.28 -2.14
N TYR A 60 1.55 -0.73 -2.11
CA TYR A 60 1.32 0.54 -1.44
C TYR A 60 0.32 0.41 -0.28
N HIS A 61 0.49 1.28 0.71
CA HIS A 61 -0.48 1.48 1.78
C HIS A 61 -0.46 2.94 2.25
N SER A 62 -1.45 3.32 3.07
CA SER A 62 -1.49 4.66 3.66
C SER A 62 -1.55 4.63 5.18
N HIS A 63 -0.85 5.55 5.84
CA HIS A 63 -1.04 5.83 7.25
C HIS A 63 -2.00 7.02 7.43
N THR A 64 -2.87 6.91 8.43
CA THR A 64 -3.84 7.97 8.78
C THR A 64 -3.47 8.74 10.05
N ASN A 65 -2.32 8.42 10.64
CA ASN A 65 -1.84 8.95 11.92
C ASN A 65 -0.70 9.98 11.82
N GLY A 66 -0.31 10.39 10.59
CA GLY A 66 0.80 11.31 10.38
C GLY A 66 2.19 10.69 10.53
N ASN A 67 2.29 9.36 10.53
CA ASN A 67 3.57 8.67 10.52
C ASN A 67 4.03 8.42 9.08
N GLU A 68 5.05 9.15 8.66
CA GLU A 68 5.69 8.99 7.35
C GLU A 68 6.63 7.78 7.25
N ASN A 69 6.89 7.04 8.33
CA ASN A 69 7.89 5.98 8.36
C ASN A 69 7.27 4.58 8.28
N PHE A 70 7.89 3.70 7.50
CA PHE A 70 7.58 2.28 7.49
C PHE A 70 7.78 1.68 8.88
N SER A 71 6.77 0.98 9.39
CA SER A 71 6.90 0.20 10.60
C SER A 71 7.77 -1.04 10.35
N GLN A 72 8.34 -1.62 11.41
CA GLN A 72 9.07 -2.88 11.28
C GLN A 72 8.19 -4.03 10.75
N ILE A 73 6.88 -3.94 10.93
CA ILE A 73 5.92 -4.93 10.44
C ILE A 73 5.75 -4.79 8.92
N ASP A 74 5.68 -3.56 8.41
CA ASP A 74 5.57 -3.27 6.97
C ASP A 74 6.79 -3.80 6.22
N LEU A 75 7.98 -3.54 6.76
CA LEU A 75 9.24 -4.02 6.19
C LEU A 75 9.34 -5.54 6.25
N LYS A 76 9.02 -6.18 7.39
CA LYS A 76 9.12 -7.64 7.53
C LYS A 76 8.11 -8.40 6.67
N GLY A 77 6.90 -7.88 6.51
CA GLY A 77 5.86 -8.53 5.71
C GLY A 77 6.21 -8.57 4.22
N LEU A 78 6.88 -7.54 3.71
CA LEU A 78 7.02 -7.30 2.28
C LEU A 78 8.47 -7.41 1.75
N ALA A 79 9.48 -7.24 2.60
CA ALA A 79 10.89 -7.47 2.22
C ALA A 79 11.14 -8.91 1.74
N ASN A 80 10.39 -9.89 2.25
CA ASN A 80 10.51 -11.28 1.84
C ASN A 80 9.95 -11.57 0.44
N LEU A 81 9.19 -10.63 -0.15
CA LEU A 81 8.55 -10.83 -1.45
C LEU A 81 9.31 -10.17 -2.61
N GLY A 82 10.37 -9.40 -2.33
CA GLY A 82 11.17 -8.74 -3.37
C GLY A 82 10.47 -7.59 -4.10
N TYR A 83 9.30 -7.14 -3.62
CA TYR A 83 8.57 -6.00 -4.19
C TYR A 83 9.01 -4.68 -3.55
N GLY A 84 8.90 -3.59 -4.33
CA GLY A 84 9.00 -2.26 -3.76
C GLY A 84 7.78 -1.92 -2.89
N LEU A 85 7.93 -0.88 -2.09
CA LEU A 85 7.00 -0.43 -1.08
C LEU A 85 6.73 1.06 -1.26
N ILE A 86 5.47 1.47 -1.18
CA ILE A 86 5.06 2.88 -1.23
C ILE A 86 4.14 3.16 -0.05
N LEU A 87 4.57 4.04 0.85
CA LEU A 87 3.76 4.54 1.94
C LEU A 87 3.24 5.94 1.57
N TYR A 88 1.95 6.17 1.78
CA TYR A 88 1.34 7.49 1.71
C TYR A 88 0.91 7.96 3.10
N ASP A 89 1.39 9.12 3.52
CA ASP A 89 0.90 9.79 4.72
C ASP A 89 -0.27 10.69 4.35
N ALA A 90 -1.48 10.29 4.73
CA ALA A 90 -2.69 11.05 4.40
C ALA A 90 -2.82 12.36 5.19
N VAL A 91 -2.09 12.53 6.30
CA VAL A 91 -2.13 13.73 7.15
C VAL A 91 -1.14 14.77 6.64
N ASN A 92 0.10 14.36 6.38
CA ASN A 92 1.16 15.24 5.89
C ASN A 92 1.15 15.40 4.36
N ASP A 93 0.36 14.60 3.65
CA ASP A 93 0.28 14.53 2.18
C ASP A 93 1.62 14.16 1.51
N GLU A 94 2.40 13.32 2.17
CA GLU A 94 3.74 12.90 1.74
C GLU A 94 3.80 11.44 1.31
N PHE A 95 4.75 11.11 0.44
CA PHE A 95 5.01 9.73 0.03
C PHE A 95 6.41 9.30 0.39
N LYS A 96 6.53 8.06 0.85
CA LYS A 96 7.80 7.38 1.05
C LYS A 96 7.86 6.14 0.20
N THR A 97 8.97 5.94 -0.49
CA THR A 97 9.16 4.75 -1.32
C THR A 97 10.39 3.99 -0.85
N PHE A 98 10.27 2.68 -0.80
CA PHE A 98 11.35 1.77 -0.50
C PHE A 98 11.46 0.77 -1.65
N LYS A 99 12.65 0.66 -2.24
CA LYS A 99 12.94 -0.37 -3.23
C LYS A 99 13.85 -1.40 -2.59
N ASN A 100 13.48 -2.67 -2.71
CA ASN A 100 14.42 -3.74 -2.46
C ASN A 100 15.34 -3.81 -3.68
N GLU A 101 16.63 -3.52 -3.49
CA GLU A 101 17.66 -3.49 -4.53
C GLU A 101 18.26 -4.89 -4.76
#